data_AF-A0A565BI40-F1
#
_entry.id   AF-A0A565BI40-F1
#
_cell.length_a   1.000
_cell.length_b   1.000
_cell.length_c   1.000
_cell.angle_alpha   90.00
_cell.angle_beta   90.00
_cell.angle_gamma   90.00
#
_symmetry.space_group_name_H-M   'P 1'
#
loop_
_entity.id
_entity.type
_entity.pdbx_description
1 polymer ?
#
loop_
_entity_poly.entity_id
_entity_poly.type
_entity_poly.pdbx_seq_one_letter_code
_entity_poly.pdbx_strand_id
1 'polypeptide(L)'
;MDELHDAAIAYYNNGSIEQQTLARQFFRVMDINGNGRVSLQEFTNFLCRTAGLAWVHPEMFTELDRNGDGQLDFWEVLTLYYVARTRTVGCDTCRRLLNGLYFTCVTCFDSPCDGDTFDLCVNYIE
;
A
#
# COMPACT_ATOMS: atom_id res chain seq x y z
N MET A 1 3.74 5.44 -6.42
CA MET A 1 3.41 5.26 -4.99
C MET A 1 3.16 6.57 -4.25
N ASP A 2 3.41 7.74 -4.85
CA ASP A 2 3.24 9.04 -4.16
C ASP A 2 1.82 9.27 -3.61
N GLU A 3 0.77 9.01 -4.40
CA GLU A 3 -0.62 9.17 -3.93
C GLU A 3 -0.96 8.24 -2.77
N LEU A 4 -0.43 7.00 -2.78
CA LEU A 4 -0.60 6.05 -1.69
C LEU A 4 0.19 6.46 -0.46
N HIS A 5 1.35 7.09 -0.63
CA HIS A 5 2.14 7.64 0.45
C HIS A 5 1.40 8.77 1.16
N ASP A 6 0.86 9.72 0.41
CA ASP A 6 0.06 10.83 0.99
C ASP A 6 -1.19 10.31 1.70
N ALA A 7 -1.89 9.32 1.09
CA ALA A 7 -3.02 8.66 1.73
C ALA A 7 -2.63 7.90 3.01
N ALA A 8 -1.46 7.25 3.04
CA ALA A 8 -0.95 6.55 4.20
C ALA A 8 -0.63 7.52 5.36
N ILE A 9 -0.04 8.68 5.06
CA ILE A 9 0.20 9.75 6.04
C ILE A 9 -1.12 10.26 6.62
N ALA A 10 -2.11 10.55 5.77
CA ALA A 10 -3.42 10.99 6.22
C ALA A 10 -4.12 9.93 7.09
N TYR A 11 -4.05 8.66 6.69
CA TYR A 11 -4.58 7.53 7.45
C TYR A 11 -3.93 7.41 8.84
N TYR A 12 -2.61 7.60 8.92
CA TYR A 12 -1.88 7.55 10.18
C TYR A 12 -2.22 8.72 11.10
N ASN A 13 -2.19 9.95 10.57
CA ASN A 13 -2.43 11.16 11.34
C ASN A 13 -3.86 11.25 11.90
N ASN A 14 -4.84 10.77 11.12
CA ASN A 14 -6.24 10.71 11.55
C ASN A 14 -6.60 9.40 12.29
N GLY A 15 -5.66 8.46 12.39
CA GLY A 15 -5.87 7.20 13.07
C GLY A 15 -5.83 7.33 14.58
N SER A 16 -6.47 6.39 15.28
CA SER A 16 -6.43 6.29 16.73
C SER A 16 -5.00 6.05 17.25
N ILE A 17 -4.76 6.33 18.53
CA ILE A 17 -3.46 6.07 19.18
C ILE A 17 -3.03 4.61 19.00
N GLU A 18 -3.99 3.69 19.06
CA GLU A 18 -3.77 2.26 18.82
C GLU A 18 -3.34 1.99 17.38
N GLN A 19 -4.01 2.58 16.38
CA GLN A 19 -3.65 2.43 14.97
C GLN A 19 -2.25 2.96 14.68
N GLN A 20 -1.91 4.14 15.20
CA GLN A 20 -0.57 4.71 15.07
C GLN A 20 0.48 3.83 15.75
N THR A 21 0.14 3.24 16.90
CA THR A 21 1.04 2.35 17.63
C THR A 21 1.28 1.05 16.88
N LEU A 22 0.25 0.46 16.26
CA LEU A 22 0.39 -0.72 15.41
C LEU A 22 1.29 -0.45 14.20
N ALA A 23 1.15 0.72 13.55
CA ALA A 23 2.04 1.10 12.45
C ALA A 23 3.51 1.24 12.90
N ARG A 24 3.74 1.87 14.06
CA ARG A 24 5.09 1.97 14.67
C ARG A 24 5.66 0.60 15.06
N GLN A 25 4.82 -0.31 15.58
CA GLN A 25 5.24 -1.67 15.89
C GLN A 25 5.59 -2.45 14.63
N PHE A 26 4.80 -2.32 13.57
CA PHE A 26 5.08 -2.93 12.27
C PHE A 26 6.46 -2.52 11.74
N PHE A 27 6.76 -1.21 11.78
CA PHE A 27 8.08 -0.69 11.42
C PHE A 27 9.20 -1.31 12.26
N ARG A 28 9.04 -1.36 13.59
CA ARG A 28 10.05 -1.94 14.51
C ARG A 28 10.29 -3.43 14.31
N VAL A 29 9.31 -4.19 13.84
CA VAL A 29 9.50 -5.62 13.53
C VAL A 29 10.32 -5.79 12.26
N MET A 30 10.22 -4.83 11.33
CA MET A 30 10.95 -4.84 10.07
C MET A 30 12.40 -4.33 10.25
N ASP A 31 12.61 -3.29 11.05
CA ASP A 31 13.94 -2.75 11.41
C ASP A 31 14.60 -3.64 12.48
N ILE A 32 15.30 -4.69 12.02
CA ILE A 32 15.91 -5.71 12.89
C ILE A 32 17.11 -5.12 13.66
N ASN A 33 17.91 -4.30 13.00
CA ASN A 33 19.13 -3.75 13.57
C ASN A 33 18.87 -2.48 14.43
N GLY A 34 17.69 -1.87 14.32
CA GLY A 34 17.25 -0.73 15.13
C GLY A 34 17.89 0.60 14.72
N ASN A 35 18.38 0.73 13.48
CA ASN A 35 19.02 1.94 12.98
C ASN A 35 18.01 3.02 12.56
N GLY A 36 16.70 2.74 12.66
CA GLY A 36 15.63 3.66 12.28
C GLY A 36 15.33 3.68 10.78
N ARG A 37 15.85 2.71 10.03
CA ARG A 37 15.62 2.51 8.59
C ARG A 37 15.52 1.01 8.29
N VAL A 38 14.92 0.67 7.16
CA VAL A 38 14.81 -0.72 6.71
C VAL A 38 15.64 -0.90 5.45
N SER A 39 16.66 -1.75 5.54
CA SER A 39 17.44 -2.16 4.36
C SER A 39 16.67 -3.16 3.50
N LEU A 40 17.07 -3.29 2.22
CA LEU A 40 16.51 -4.31 1.32
C LEU A 40 16.60 -5.74 1.88
N GLN A 41 17.68 -6.02 2.63
CA GLN A 41 17.87 -7.33 3.26
C GLN A 41 16.86 -7.57 4.38
N GLU A 42 16.64 -6.56 5.24
CA GLU A 42 15.63 -6.62 6.30
C GLU A 42 14.22 -6.73 5.74
N PHE A 43 13.91 -5.96 4.70
CA PHE A 43 12.66 -6.04 3.96
C PHE A 43 12.40 -7.45 3.41
N THR A 44 13.36 -8.01 2.68
CA THR A 44 13.23 -9.35 2.08
C THR A 44 13.08 -10.42 3.16
N ASN A 45 13.85 -10.33 4.24
CA ASN A 45 13.75 -11.26 5.37
C ASN A 45 12.38 -11.18 6.04
N PHE A 46 11.85 -9.97 6.22
CA PHE A 46 10.50 -9.74 6.75
C PHE A 46 9.41 -10.35 5.86
N LEU A 47 9.50 -10.19 4.53
CA LEU A 47 8.57 -10.80 3.57
C LEU A 47 8.60 -12.33 3.64
N CYS A 48 9.79 -12.94 3.70
CA CYS A 48 9.94 -14.39 3.84
C CYS A 48 9.30 -14.93 5.13
N ARG A 49 9.28 -14.14 6.21
CA ARG A 49 8.69 -14.53 7.50
C ARG A 49 7.19 -14.25 7.59
N THR A 50 6.65 -13.42 6.70
CA THR A 50 5.28 -12.90 6.80
C THR A 50 4.41 -13.45 5.68
N ALA A 51 3.72 -14.56 5.96
CA ALA A 51 2.84 -15.25 5.00
C ALA A 51 1.71 -14.35 4.43
N GLY A 52 1.30 -13.30 5.14
CA GLY A 52 0.26 -12.35 4.70
C GLY A 52 0.70 -11.30 3.68
N LEU A 53 2.00 -11.26 3.32
CA LEU A 53 2.57 -10.29 2.38
C LEU A 53 3.16 -10.95 1.12
N ALA A 54 2.70 -12.14 0.77
CA ALA A 54 3.18 -12.87 -0.41
C ALA A 54 2.95 -12.13 -1.75
N TRP A 55 2.07 -11.12 -1.76
CA TRP A 55 1.81 -10.24 -2.90
C TRP A 55 2.84 -9.11 -3.04
N VAL A 56 3.66 -8.87 -2.01
CA VAL A 56 4.71 -7.85 -2.04
C VAL A 56 5.94 -8.45 -2.72
N HIS A 57 6.26 -7.93 -3.90
CA HIS A 57 7.46 -8.33 -4.63
C HIS A 57 8.69 -7.51 -4.20
N PRO A 58 9.92 -8.04 -4.32
CA PRO A 58 11.14 -7.28 -4.03
C PRO A 58 11.25 -5.97 -4.83
N GLU A 59 10.66 -5.92 -6.02
CA GLU A 59 10.57 -4.74 -6.88
C GLU A 59 9.80 -3.59 -6.22
N MET A 60 8.84 -3.89 -5.32
CA MET A 60 8.11 -2.88 -4.56
C MET A 60 9.02 -2.10 -3.61
N PHE A 61 10.19 -2.63 -3.23
CA PHE A 61 11.15 -1.90 -2.41
C PHE A 61 11.55 -0.60 -3.11
N THR A 62 11.90 -0.67 -4.40
CA THR A 62 12.30 0.49 -5.21
C THR A 62 11.12 1.44 -5.43
N GLU A 63 9.89 0.94 -5.46
CA GLU A 63 8.70 1.78 -5.57
C GLU A 63 8.37 2.52 -4.25
N LEU A 64 8.77 1.95 -3.11
CA LEU A 64 8.60 2.53 -1.78
C LEU A 64 9.74 3.50 -1.42
N ASP A 65 10.96 3.22 -1.86
CA ASP A 65 12.15 4.07 -1.68
C ASP A 65 12.02 5.33 -2.56
N ARG A 66 11.37 6.34 -2.00
CA ARG A 66 10.99 7.56 -2.72
C ARG A 66 12.16 8.52 -2.80
N ASN A 67 12.97 8.55 -1.75
CA ASN A 67 14.13 9.43 -1.69
C ASN A 67 15.37 8.84 -2.42
N GLY A 68 15.34 7.54 -2.76
CA GLY A 68 16.37 6.85 -3.52
C GLY A 68 17.65 6.61 -2.72
N ASP A 69 17.58 6.58 -1.39
CA ASP A 69 18.73 6.38 -0.51
C ASP A 69 19.07 4.90 -0.27
N GLY A 70 18.30 3.99 -0.88
CA GLY A 70 18.49 2.54 -0.80
C GLY A 70 18.00 1.95 0.52
N GLN A 71 17.28 2.71 1.33
CA GLN A 71 16.69 2.30 2.59
C GLN A 71 15.28 2.88 2.73
N LEU A 72 14.40 2.21 3.48
CA LEU A 72 13.06 2.72 3.74
C LEU A 72 13.00 3.37 5.12
N ASP A 73 12.61 4.62 5.17
CA ASP A 73 12.27 5.30 6.42
C ASP A 73 10.87 4.90 6.94
N PHE A 74 10.50 5.44 8.10
CA PHE A 74 9.20 5.15 8.72
C PHE A 74 8.00 5.50 7.81
N TRP A 75 8.07 6.62 7.09
CA TRP A 75 6.98 7.08 6.23
C TRP A 75 6.87 6.27 4.94
N GLU A 76 8.01 5.80 4.42
CA GLU A 76 8.05 4.90 3.28
C GLU A 76 7.47 3.52 3.65
N VAL A 77 7.86 2.95 4.80
CA VAL A 77 7.28 1.70 5.32
C VAL A 77 5.79 1.86 5.68
N LEU A 78 5.38 3.04 6.15
CA LEU A 78 3.97 3.33 6.44
C LEU A 78 3.09 3.16 5.19
N THR A 79 3.63 3.47 4.01
CA THR A 79 2.95 3.27 2.74
C THR A 79 2.65 1.79 2.51
N LEU A 80 3.64 0.91 2.73
CA LEU A 80 3.43 -0.54 2.67
C LEU A 80 2.40 -1.01 3.70
N TYR A 81 2.49 -0.51 4.95
CA TYR A 81 1.53 -0.85 5.99
C TYR A 81 0.10 -0.48 5.60
N TYR A 82 -0.10 0.72 5.06
CA TYR A 82 -1.40 1.18 4.57
C TYR A 82 -1.95 0.26 3.48
N VAL A 83 -1.13 -0.06 2.47
CA VAL A 83 -1.53 -0.94 1.36
C VAL A 83 -1.89 -2.33 1.87
N ALA A 84 -1.05 -2.93 2.72
CA ALA A 84 -1.29 -4.24 3.29
C ALA A 84 -2.58 -4.34 4.11
N ARG A 85 -2.99 -3.24 4.75
CA ARG A 85 -4.13 -3.23 5.66
C ARG A 85 -5.44 -2.82 4.98
N THR A 86 -5.36 -2.03 3.90
CA THR A 86 -6.55 -1.39 3.30
C THR A 86 -6.72 -1.66 1.81
N ARG A 87 -5.65 -2.01 1.08
CA ARG A 87 -5.61 -2.06 -0.38
C ARG A 87 -5.23 -3.43 -0.95
N THR A 88 -5.36 -4.51 -0.18
CA THR A 88 -5.33 -5.90 -0.68
C THR A 88 -6.61 -6.23 -1.47
N VAL A 89 -6.97 -5.33 -2.39
CA VAL A 89 -8.15 -5.36 -3.24
C VAL A 89 -7.66 -5.58 -4.67
N GLY A 90 -8.15 -6.64 -5.28
CA GLY A 90 -7.93 -6.90 -6.70
C GLY A 90 -8.97 -6.18 -7.55
N CYS A 91 -8.67 -5.91 -8.81
CA CYS A 91 -9.67 -5.52 -9.79
C CYS A 91 -10.71 -6.64 -9.94
N ASP A 92 -11.99 -6.33 -9.80
CA ASP A 92 -13.05 -7.35 -9.90
C ASP A 92 -13.08 -8.05 -11.27
N THR A 93 -12.70 -7.35 -12.34
CA THR A 93 -12.69 -7.89 -13.70
C THR A 93 -11.46 -8.76 -13.99
N CYS A 94 -10.26 -8.21 -13.82
CA CYS A 94 -9.01 -8.89 -14.23
C CYS A 94 -8.21 -9.50 -13.07
N ARG A 95 -8.69 -9.35 -11.83
CA ARG A 95 -8.09 -9.87 -10.59
C ARG A 95 -6.67 -9.39 -10.28
N ARG A 96 -6.13 -8.43 -11.04
CA ARG A 96 -4.83 -7.80 -10.76
C ARG A 96 -4.92 -6.97 -9.48
N LEU A 97 -3.84 -6.98 -8.70
CA LEU A 97 -3.73 -6.13 -7.52
C LEU A 97 -3.76 -4.65 -7.93
N LEU A 98 -4.53 -3.85 -7.20
CA LEU A 98 -4.66 -2.43 -7.47
C LEU A 98 -3.60 -1.66 -6.66
N ASN A 99 -2.57 -1.18 -7.36
CA ASN A 99 -1.49 -0.38 -6.77
C ASN A 99 -1.80 1.13 -6.75
N GLY A 100 -3.08 1.51 -6.83
CA GLY A 100 -3.55 2.90 -6.86
C GLY A 100 -4.79 3.10 -5.98
N LEU A 101 -5.27 4.35 -5.91
CA LEU A 101 -6.44 4.67 -5.08
C LEU A 101 -7.77 4.23 -5.70
N TYR A 102 -7.78 3.90 -6.98
CA TYR A 102 -8.96 3.48 -7.74
C TYR A 102 -9.34 2.03 -7.43
N PHE A 103 -10.64 1.72 -7.51
CA PHE A 103 -11.19 0.37 -7.27
C PHE A 103 -11.27 -0.49 -8.55
N THR A 104 -10.77 0.02 -9.66
CA THR A 104 -10.64 -0.67 -10.95
C THR A 104 -9.24 -0.38 -11.53
N CYS A 105 -8.67 -1.30 -12.30
CA CYS A 105 -7.37 -1.03 -12.93
C CYS A 105 -7.58 -0.14 -14.16
N VAL A 106 -6.60 0.72 -14.48
CA VAL A 106 -6.68 1.68 -15.60
C VAL A 106 -7.06 0.97 -16.91
N THR A 107 -6.50 -0.22 -17.17
CA THR A 107 -6.84 -1.01 -18.36
C THR A 107 -8.31 -1.44 -18.40
N CYS A 108 -8.91 -1.82 -17.27
CA CYS A 108 -10.33 -2.19 -17.22
C CYS A 108 -11.24 -0.96 -17.18
N PHE A 109 -10.77 0.18 -16.70
CA PHE A 109 -11.48 1.47 -16.77
C PHE A 109 -11.56 1.98 -18.21
N ASP A 110 -10.45 1.91 -18.96
CA ASP A 110 -10.37 2.38 -20.36
C ASP A 110 -10.92 1.37 -21.37
N SER A 111 -11.16 0.12 -20.95
CA SER A 111 -11.69 -0.91 -21.85
C SER A 111 -13.19 -0.70 -22.05
N PRO A 112 -13.69 -0.70 -23.31
CA PRO A 112 -15.11 -0.66 -23.61
C PRO A 112 -15.73 -2.02 -23.30
N CYS A 113 -15.84 -2.35 -22.02
CA CYS A 113 -16.52 -3.56 -21.58
C CYS A 113 -18.05 -3.30 -21.62
N ASP A 114 -18.77 -4.21 -22.27
CA ASP A 114 -20.21 -4.20 -22.56
C ASP A 114 -21.06 -4.51 -21.30
N GLY A 115 -20.76 -3.85 -20.18
CA GLY A 115 -21.41 -4.07 -18.90
C GLY A 115 -21.18 -2.92 -17.94
N ASP A 116 -22.30 -2.39 -17.41
CA ASP A 116 -22.47 -1.29 -16.46
C ASP A 116 -21.16 -0.64 -15.98
N THR A 117 -20.80 0.47 -16.60
CA THR A 117 -19.79 1.38 -16.07
C THR A 117 -20.21 1.76 -14.65
N PHE A 118 -19.29 1.59 -13.68
CA PHE A 118 -19.51 1.97 -12.29
C PHE A 118 -19.48 3.50 -12.12
N ASP A 119 -20.30 4.20 -12.90
CA ASP A 119 -20.62 5.59 -12.67
C ASP A 119 -21.36 5.66 -11.33
N LEU A 120 -20.69 6.19 -10.30
CA LEU A 120 -21.36 6.60 -9.08
C LEU A 120 -22.37 7.68 -9.46
N CYS A 121 -23.63 7.30 -9.70
CA CYS A 121 -24.72 8.22 -9.99
C CYS A 121 -24.76 9.29 -8.90
N VAL A 122 -24.35 10.52 -9.24
CA VAL A 122 -24.30 11.65 -8.28
C VAL A 122 -25.69 12.22 -7.98
N ASN A 123 -26.75 11.74 -8.63
CA ASN A 123 -28.09 12.33 -8.48
C ASN A 123 -29.12 11.29 -8.08
N TYR A 124 -29.32 11.13 -6.76
CA TYR A 124 -30.65 10.80 -6.22
C TYR A 124 -31.47 12.08 -6.21
N ILE A 125 -32.41 12.21 -7.15
CA ILE A 125 -33.52 13.16 -7.04
C ILE A 125 -34.78 12.43 -7.51
N GLU A 126 -35.68 12.13 -6.57
CA GLU A 126 -37.13 12.13 -6.80
C GLU A 126 -37.74 13.25 -5.94
#